data_AF-A0A7C4G254-F1
#
_entry.id   AF-A0A7C4G254-F1
#
_cell.length_a   1.000
_cell.length_b   1.000
_cell.length_c   1.000
_cell.angle_alpha   90.00
_cell.angle_beta   90.00
_cell.angle_gamma   90.00
#
_symmetry.space_group_name_H-M   'P 1'
#
loop_
_entity.id
_entity.type
_entity.pdbx_description
1 polymer ?
#
loop_
_entity_poly.entity_id
_entity_poly.type
_entity_poly.pdbx_seq_one_letter_code
_entity_poly.pdbx_strand_id
1 'polypeptide(L)'
;MRSKFRMPNFSASLDRLRTAVLLAATLPVLTGVSSGQVSFRPSEGKIEVFTGGKAFATFYYSPDWHAPFLHALRAASGVTVTRGYPVENIDGETRDHAFHHGLWFTHSDVNGVDFWRDKGPKECGRIVAVSAPRVT
;
A
#
# COMPACT_ATOMS: atom_id res chain seq x y z
N MET A 1 -77.27 -1.24 -62.99
CA MET A 1 -76.13 -2.02 -62.47
C MET A 1 -75.50 -1.21 -61.34
N ARG A 2 -75.78 -1.58 -60.09
CA ARG A 2 -75.27 -0.91 -58.87
C ARG A 2 -74.09 -1.73 -58.33
N SER A 3 -73.03 -1.08 -57.91
CA SER A 3 -72.14 -1.62 -56.87
C SER A 3 -71.39 -0.45 -56.21
N LYS A 4 -71.86 -0.07 -55.03
CA LYS A 4 -71.16 0.82 -54.10
C LYS A 4 -70.18 -0.05 -53.32
N PHE A 5 -68.88 0.23 -53.42
CA PHE A 5 -67.87 -0.39 -52.59
C PHE A 5 -67.67 0.46 -51.32
N ARG A 6 -67.82 -0.17 -50.14
CA ARG A 6 -67.64 0.43 -48.80
C ARG A 6 -66.43 -0.21 -48.13
N MET A 7 -65.65 0.64 -47.45
CA MET A 7 -64.37 0.39 -46.78
C MET A 7 -64.41 -0.57 -45.59
N PRO A 8 -63.23 -1.02 -45.12
CA PRO A 8 -62.95 -1.18 -43.71
C PRO A 8 -62.05 -0.06 -43.15
N ASN A 9 -62.50 0.53 -42.05
CA ASN A 9 -61.70 1.33 -41.12
C ASN A 9 -60.74 0.41 -40.35
N PHE A 10 -59.47 0.80 -40.22
CA PHE A 10 -58.60 0.32 -39.15
C PHE A 10 -58.22 1.50 -38.26
N SER A 11 -58.94 1.63 -37.15
CA SER A 11 -58.49 2.37 -35.97
C SER A 11 -57.48 1.49 -35.25
N ALA A 12 -56.21 1.89 -35.23
CA ALA A 12 -55.21 1.25 -34.38
C ALA A 12 -55.11 2.03 -33.07
N SER A 13 -55.42 1.30 -32.01
CA SER A 13 -55.43 1.69 -30.61
C SER A 13 -54.08 2.20 -30.11
N LEU A 14 -54.18 3.24 -29.27
CA LEU A 14 -53.30 3.63 -28.17
C LEU A 14 -52.35 2.52 -27.69
N ASP A 15 -51.07 2.84 -27.51
CA ASP A 15 -50.35 2.34 -26.34
C ASP A 15 -49.32 3.35 -25.82
N ARG A 16 -49.34 3.46 -24.50
CA ARG A 16 -48.82 4.56 -23.69
C ARG A 16 -47.30 4.44 -23.58
N LEU A 17 -46.55 5.46 -24.00
CA LEU A 17 -45.15 5.61 -23.58
C LEU A 17 -45.13 5.77 -22.06
N ARG A 18 -44.72 4.71 -21.36
CA ARG A 18 -44.44 4.73 -19.94
C ARG A 18 -43.15 5.52 -19.73
N THR A 19 -43.28 6.75 -19.24
CA THR A 19 -42.17 7.55 -18.72
C THR A 19 -41.48 6.76 -17.60
N ALA A 20 -40.32 6.17 -17.90
CA ALA A 20 -39.46 5.58 -16.89
C ALA A 20 -38.76 6.72 -16.14
N VAL A 21 -39.24 7.04 -14.94
CA VAL A 21 -38.55 7.93 -14.01
C VAL A 21 -37.35 7.17 -13.45
N LEU A 22 -36.16 7.47 -13.96
CA LEU A 22 -34.88 7.02 -13.42
C LEU A 22 -34.66 7.69 -12.06
N LEU A 23 -34.90 6.94 -10.98
CA LEU A 23 -34.57 7.36 -9.62
C LEU A 23 -33.05 7.20 -9.42
N ALA A 24 -32.29 8.26 -9.70
CA ALA A 24 -30.87 8.32 -9.39
C ALA A 24 -30.70 8.47 -7.87
N ALA A 25 -30.56 7.36 -7.16
CA ALA A 25 -30.19 7.35 -5.75
C ALA A 25 -28.72 7.73 -5.60
N THR A 26 -28.44 8.99 -5.26
CA THR A 26 -27.09 9.43 -4.86
C THR A 26 -26.79 8.88 -3.48
N LEU A 27 -26.13 7.72 -3.42
CA LEU A 27 -25.53 7.20 -2.19
C LEU A 27 -24.42 8.17 -1.73
N PRO A 28 -24.50 8.72 -0.51
CA PRO A 28 -23.37 9.47 0.03
C PRO A 28 -22.23 8.47 0.29
N VAL A 29 -21.16 8.57 -0.50
CA VAL A 29 -19.92 7.88 -0.19
C VAL A 29 -19.35 8.55 1.05
N LEU A 30 -19.47 7.89 2.20
CA LEU A 30 -18.79 8.28 3.43
C LEU A 30 -17.28 8.03 3.23
N THR A 31 -16.57 8.97 2.62
CA THR A 31 -15.10 8.97 2.61
C THR A 31 -14.60 9.44 3.97
N GLY A 32 -14.72 8.58 4.98
CA GLY A 32 -14.02 8.75 6.24
C GLY A 32 -12.54 8.44 6.05
N VAL A 33 -11.77 9.36 5.46
CA VAL A 33 -10.31 9.32 5.61
C VAL A 33 -10.01 9.74 7.04
N SER A 34 -9.94 8.76 7.95
CA SER A 34 -9.40 8.98 9.29
C SER A 34 -7.91 9.31 9.14
N SER A 35 -7.61 10.60 9.00
CA SER A 35 -6.23 11.09 9.00
C SER A 35 -5.67 10.81 10.40
N GLY A 36 -4.69 9.91 10.50
CA GLY A 36 -3.96 9.63 11.73
C GLY A 36 -4.12 8.24 12.33
N GLN A 37 -5.02 7.39 11.82
CA GLN A 37 -5.06 6.00 12.29
C GLN A 37 -3.82 5.24 11.79
N VAL A 38 -3.01 4.78 12.73
CA VAL A 38 -1.90 3.84 12.46
C VAL A 38 -2.46 2.43 12.53
N SER A 39 -2.13 1.58 11.56
CA SER A 39 -2.45 0.16 11.61
C SER A 39 -1.26 -0.69 11.17
N PHE A 40 -1.25 -1.92 11.65
CA PHE A 40 -0.16 -2.85 11.46
C PHE A 40 -0.67 -4.14 10.82
N ARG A 41 0.10 -4.70 9.89
CA ARG A 41 -0.12 -6.04 9.35
C ARG A 41 1.14 -6.89 9.59
N PRO A 42 1.20 -7.63 10.70
CA PRO A 42 2.32 -8.51 11.00
C PRO A 42 2.41 -9.69 10.02
N SER A 43 3.64 -10.10 9.73
CA SER A 43 3.97 -11.31 8.98
C SER A 43 5.32 -11.85 9.48
N GLU A 44 5.73 -13.02 9.02
CA GLU A 44 7.02 -13.57 9.41
C GLU A 44 8.18 -12.63 9.00
N GLY A 45 8.99 -12.23 9.98
CA GLY A 45 10.18 -11.40 9.78
C GLY A 45 9.93 -9.93 9.43
N LYS A 46 8.66 -9.48 9.31
CA LYS A 46 8.32 -8.07 9.00
C LYS A 46 6.91 -7.66 9.41
N ILE A 47 6.72 -6.36 9.65
CA ILE A 47 5.42 -5.74 9.94
C ILE A 47 5.18 -4.61 8.94
N GLU A 48 4.11 -4.69 8.17
CA GLU A 48 3.69 -3.56 7.34
C GLU A 48 2.96 -2.53 8.20
N VAL A 49 3.33 -1.26 8.04
CA VAL A 49 2.80 -0.11 8.79
C VAL A 49 2.02 0.77 7.84
N PHE A 50 0.80 1.11 8.22
CA PHE A 50 -0.09 1.98 7.46
C PHE A 50 -0.47 3.21 8.29
N THR A 51 -0.69 4.34 7.61
CA THR A 51 -1.22 5.57 8.22
C THR A 51 -2.38 6.08 7.36
N GLY A 52 -3.55 6.27 7.97
CA GLY A 52 -4.77 6.66 7.25
C GLY A 52 -5.13 5.69 6.11
N GLY A 53 -4.86 4.39 6.32
CA GLY A 53 -5.09 3.32 5.32
C GLY A 53 -4.07 3.26 4.18
N LYS A 54 -3.06 4.13 4.14
CA LYS A 54 -2.00 4.14 3.12
C LYS A 54 -0.71 3.52 3.66
N ALA A 55 0.05 2.85 2.80
CA ALA A 55 1.34 2.26 3.17
C ALA A 55 2.32 3.37 3.61
N PHE A 56 2.87 3.23 4.82
CA PHE A 56 3.84 4.17 5.38
C PHE A 56 5.26 3.62 5.32
N ALA A 57 5.46 2.40 5.84
CA ALA A 57 6.72 1.69 5.81
C ALA A 57 6.50 0.19 6.10
N THR A 58 7.53 -0.62 5.89
CA THR A 58 7.59 -1.98 6.44
C THR A 58 8.75 -2.04 7.42
N PHE A 59 8.47 -2.49 8.65
CA PHE A 59 9.49 -2.77 9.65
C PHE A 59 10.00 -4.20 9.46
N TYR A 60 11.26 -4.33 9.05
CA TYR A 60 11.94 -5.61 8.89
C TYR A 60 12.69 -5.96 10.18
N TYR A 61 12.48 -7.17 10.68
CA TYR A 61 13.13 -7.67 11.90
C TYR A 61 13.65 -9.11 11.76
N SER A 62 13.57 -9.70 10.55
CA SER A 62 14.15 -11.02 10.27
C SER A 62 15.64 -11.06 10.62
N PRO A 63 16.15 -12.17 11.20
CA PRO A 63 17.57 -12.38 11.43
C PRO A 63 18.37 -12.63 10.14
N ASP A 64 17.82 -12.38 8.96
CA ASP A 64 18.58 -12.34 7.70
C ASP A 64 19.33 -11.01 7.52
N TRP A 65 18.90 -9.95 8.21
CA TRP A 65 19.49 -8.61 8.14
C TRP A 65 20.42 -8.32 9.32
N HIS A 66 21.43 -7.45 9.17
CA HIS A 66 22.34 -7.12 10.27
C HIS A 66 21.67 -6.35 11.42
N ALA A 67 20.60 -5.61 11.15
CA ALA A 67 19.82 -4.85 12.12
C ALA A 67 18.34 -4.75 11.66
N PRO A 68 17.38 -4.51 12.58
CA PRO A 68 16.02 -4.14 12.20
C PRO A 68 15.96 -2.74 11.58
N PHE A 69 15.06 -2.53 10.62
CA PHE A 69 14.97 -1.26 9.88
C PHE A 69 13.57 -1.02 9.30
N LEU A 70 13.29 0.21 8.89
CA LEU A 70 12.09 0.62 8.16
C LEU A 70 12.42 0.86 6.69
N HIS A 71 11.70 0.19 5.79
CA HIS A 71 11.81 0.35 4.34
C HIS A 71 10.49 0.04 3.62
N ALA A 72 10.17 0.64 2.48
CA ALA A 72 10.59 1.99 2.11
C ALA A 72 9.80 2.99 2.97
N LEU A 73 10.44 4.07 3.43
CA LEU A 73 9.74 5.11 4.17
C LEU A 73 9.03 6.05 3.20
N ARG A 74 7.74 6.34 3.43
CA ARG A 74 6.93 7.20 2.56
C ARG A 74 6.43 8.43 3.29
N ALA A 75 6.52 9.58 2.63
CA ALA A 75 5.87 10.82 3.06
C ALA A 75 4.34 10.70 2.95
N ALA A 76 3.60 11.63 3.55
CA ALA A 76 2.13 11.66 3.47
C ALA A 76 1.58 11.75 2.02
N SER A 77 2.38 12.30 1.10
CA SER A 77 2.10 12.33 -0.34
C SER A 77 2.20 10.97 -1.03
N GLY A 78 2.80 9.97 -0.37
CA GLY A 78 3.16 8.67 -0.95
C GLY A 78 4.55 8.64 -1.57
N VAL A 79 5.27 9.77 -1.62
CA VAL A 79 6.64 9.84 -2.11
C VAL A 79 7.56 9.04 -1.19
N THR A 80 8.30 8.09 -1.75
CA THR A 80 9.36 7.38 -1.04
C THR A 80 10.51 8.33 -0.72
N VAL A 81 10.92 8.40 0.55
CA VAL A 81 11.97 9.30 1.04
C VAL A 81 13.28 8.59 1.39
N THR A 82 13.29 7.25 1.34
CA THR A 82 14.51 6.43 1.44
C THR A 82 14.92 5.96 0.05
N ARG A 83 16.21 5.65 -0.12
CA ARG A 83 16.70 4.96 -1.32
C ARG A 83 16.16 3.50 -1.40
N GLY A 84 16.32 2.83 -2.53
CA GLY A 84 15.83 1.46 -2.75
C GLY A 84 16.80 0.36 -2.33
N TYR A 85 18.06 0.50 -2.73
CA TYR A 85 19.12 -0.47 -2.47
C TYR A 85 19.54 -0.49 -0.99
N PRO A 86 19.82 -1.66 -0.38
CA PRO A 86 19.90 -3.00 -0.99
C PRO A 86 18.59 -3.80 -1.03
N VAL A 87 17.50 -3.28 -0.47
CA VAL A 87 16.24 -4.04 -0.37
C VAL A 87 15.59 -4.22 -1.75
N GLU A 88 15.74 -3.21 -2.60
CA GLU A 88 15.27 -3.17 -3.98
C GLU A 88 16.45 -2.91 -4.92
N ASN A 89 16.38 -3.44 -6.15
CA ASN A 89 17.32 -3.10 -7.20
C ASN A 89 16.64 -2.14 -8.18
N ILE A 90 16.91 -0.84 -8.02
CA ILE A 90 16.42 0.21 -8.92
C ILE A 90 17.50 0.56 -9.94
N ASP A 91 17.16 0.54 -11.23
CA ASP A 91 18.11 0.88 -12.29
C ASP A 91 18.65 2.30 -12.15
N GLY A 92 19.96 2.45 -12.26
CA GLY A 92 20.66 3.73 -12.09
C GLY A 92 20.94 4.12 -10.63
N GLU A 93 20.38 3.41 -9.65
CA GLU A 93 20.73 3.62 -8.25
C GLU A 93 22.14 3.08 -7.95
N THR A 94 22.87 3.81 -7.10
CA THR A 94 24.16 3.33 -6.58
C THR A 94 23.99 2.07 -5.74
N ARG A 95 24.98 1.18 -5.80
CA ARG A 95 25.09 -0.02 -4.95
C ARG A 95 26.16 0.12 -3.87
N ASP A 96 26.61 1.35 -3.65
CA ASP A 96 27.50 1.65 -2.53
C ASP A 96 26.80 1.39 -1.20
N HIS A 97 27.61 1.05 -0.19
CA HIS A 97 27.19 0.97 1.20
C HIS A 97 25.91 0.14 1.40
N ALA A 98 25.99 -1.17 1.08
CA ALA A 98 24.90 -2.15 1.16
C ALA A 98 24.32 -2.38 2.56
N PHE A 99 24.72 -1.61 3.57
CA PHE A 99 24.16 -1.62 4.92
C PHE A 99 23.14 -0.48 5.15
N HIS A 100 22.94 0.45 4.21
CA HIS A 100 21.93 1.50 4.34
C HIS A 100 20.53 1.02 3.89
N HIS A 101 19.87 0.22 4.73
CA HIS A 101 18.59 -0.45 4.40
C HIS A 101 17.33 0.45 4.42
N GLY A 102 17.47 1.76 4.64
CA GLY A 102 16.35 2.67 4.89
C GLY A 102 16.58 3.46 6.17
N LEU A 103 15.57 3.51 7.05
CA LEU A 103 15.71 4.11 8.39
C LEU A 103 16.01 3.03 9.43
N TRP A 104 17.16 3.13 10.09
CA TRP A 104 17.62 2.21 11.11
C TRP A 104 18.54 2.95 12.09
N PHE A 105 18.83 2.31 13.21
CA PHE A 105 19.65 2.89 14.26
C PHE A 105 20.60 1.82 14.80
N THR A 106 21.84 2.24 15.06
CA THR A 106 22.89 1.40 15.62
C THR A 106 23.95 2.27 16.29
N HIS A 107 24.89 1.63 16.98
CA HIS A 107 26.16 2.24 17.36
C HIS A 107 27.23 1.85 16.32
N SER A 108 28.30 2.64 16.18
CA SER A 108 29.39 2.25 15.27
C SER A 108 30.28 1.20 15.92
N ASP A 109 31.35 1.63 16.59
CA ASP A 109 32.23 0.73 17.34
C ASP A 109 31.76 0.61 18.78
N VAL A 110 31.58 -0.62 19.26
CA VAL A 110 31.39 -0.93 20.68
C VAL A 110 32.42 -1.98 21.08
N ASN A 111 33.43 -1.58 21.86
CA ASN A 111 34.51 -2.45 22.32
C ASN A 111 35.27 -3.17 21.18
N GLY A 112 35.51 -2.49 20.05
CA GLY A 112 36.20 -3.05 18.89
C GLY A 112 35.31 -3.88 17.97
N VAL A 113 34.00 -3.90 18.20
CA VAL A 113 33.01 -4.57 17.34
C VAL A 113 32.24 -3.51 16.56
N ASP A 114 32.28 -3.60 15.22
CA ASP A 114 31.56 -2.72 14.30
C ASP A 114 30.11 -3.17 14.12
N PHE A 115 29.13 -2.36 14.51
CA PHE A 115 27.69 -2.58 14.29
C PHE A 115 27.09 -1.65 13.21
N TRP A 116 27.92 -0.85 12.54
CA TRP A 116 27.51 0.07 11.47
C TRP A 116 27.58 -0.56 10.09
N ARG A 117 28.58 -1.41 9.84
CA ARG A 117 28.72 -2.07 8.54
C ARG A 117 28.10 -3.45 8.56
N ASP A 118 27.78 -3.93 7.36
CA ASP A 118 27.34 -5.31 7.14
C ASP A 118 28.38 -6.04 6.28
N LYS A 119 29.43 -6.55 6.94
CA LYS A 119 30.44 -7.43 6.33
C LYS A 119 30.25 -8.89 6.74
N GLY A 120 29.06 -9.22 7.25
CA GLY A 120 28.75 -10.53 7.79
C GLY A 120 29.23 -10.76 9.24
N PRO A 121 28.75 -11.84 9.87
CA PRO A 121 28.82 -12.05 11.32
C PRO A 121 30.24 -12.37 11.85
N LYS A 122 31.21 -12.59 10.97
CA LYS A 122 32.62 -12.81 11.36
C LYS A 122 33.38 -11.51 11.57
N GLU A 123 32.93 -10.42 10.95
CA GLU A 123 33.62 -9.14 10.95
C GLU A 123 32.82 -8.05 11.68
N CYS A 124 31.49 -8.12 11.62
CA CYS A 124 30.60 -7.12 12.20
C CYS A 124 29.65 -7.73 13.24
N GLY A 125 29.35 -6.93 14.26
CA GLY A 125 28.27 -7.20 15.20
C GLY A 125 26.89 -7.07 14.53
N ARG A 126 25.88 -7.65 15.16
CA ARG A 126 24.51 -7.64 14.65
C ARG A 126 23.53 -7.28 15.75
N ILE A 127 22.48 -6.54 15.38
CA ILE A 127 21.32 -6.27 16.22
C ILE A 127 20.21 -7.19 15.73
N VAL A 128 19.74 -8.08 16.57
CA VAL A 128 18.72 -9.08 16.21
C VAL A 128 17.55 -9.00 17.15
N ALA A 129 16.34 -8.96 16.58
CA ALA A 129 15.12 -9.06 17.37
C ALA A 129 15.03 -10.48 17.96
N VAL A 130 15.03 -10.56 19.29
CA VAL A 130 14.97 -11.85 20.02
C VAL A 130 13.58 -12.50 19.95
N SER A 131 12.56 -11.73 19.58
CA SER A 131 11.19 -12.17 19.41
C SER A 131 10.45 -11.25 18.44
N ALA A 132 9.30 -11.70 17.95
CA ALA A 132 8.44 -10.87 17.13
C ALA A 132 8.01 -9.61 17.91
N PRO A 133 8.14 -8.41 17.33
CA PRO A 133 7.69 -7.18 17.96
C PRO A 133 6.20 -7.21 18.27
N ARG A 134 5.81 -6.71 19.44
CA ARG A 134 4.39 -6.50 19.77
C ARG A 134 3.90 -5.23 19.08
N VAL A 135 2.74 -5.32 18.44
CA VAL A 135 1.99 -4.17 17.92
C VAL A 135 0.82 -3.87 18.86
N THR A 136 0.55 -2.59 19.12
CA THR A 136 -0.52 -2.09 19.99
C THR A 136 -1.15 -0.84 19.41
#